data_AF-A0A6N7VD61-F1
#
_entry.id   AF-A0A6N7VD61-F1
#
_cell.length_a   1.000
_cell.length_b   1.000
_cell.length_c   1.000
_cell.angle_alpha   90.00
_cell.angle_beta   90.00
_cell.angle_gamma   90.00
#
_symmetry.space_group_name_H-M   'P 1'
#
loop_
_entity.id
_entity.type
_entity.pdbx_description
1 polymer ?
#
loop_
_entity_poly.entity_id
_entity_poly.type
_entity_poly.pdbx_seq_one_letter_code
_entity_poly.pdbx_strand_id
1 'polypeptide(L)' 'MDEDMNTSELLKEVVEENQTRKILEILKESKNLEEAIKKIEALLNK' A
#
# COMPACT_ATOMS: atom_id res chain seq x y z
N MET A 1 -5.75 -8.18 25.26
CA MET A 1 -4.47 -7.47 25.21
C MET A 1 -3.62 -8.31 24.29
N ASP A 2 -3.16 -7.72 23.19
CA ASP A 2 -2.36 -8.38 22.14
C ASP A 2 -1.02 -8.82 22.71
N GLU A 3 -1.04 -9.96 23.40
CA GLU A 3 0.13 -10.59 23.99
C GLU A 3 0.87 -11.32 22.86
N ASP A 4 1.96 -10.69 22.42
CA ASP A 4 3.03 -11.21 21.56
C ASP A 4 2.76 -11.34 20.05
N MET A 5 2.29 -10.26 19.40
CA MET A 5 2.63 -10.11 17.98
C MET A 5 4.13 -9.89 17.85
N ASN A 6 4.79 -10.74 17.08
CA ASN A 6 6.22 -10.58 16.88
C ASN A 6 6.49 -9.27 16.12
N THR A 7 7.64 -8.66 16.35
CA THR A 7 8.00 -7.37 15.71
C THR A 7 7.93 -7.41 14.18
N SER A 8 8.15 -8.58 13.56
CA SER A 8 8.04 -8.77 12.11
C SER A 8 6.59 -8.79 11.62
N GLU A 9 5.65 -9.31 12.40
CA GLU A 9 4.21 -9.31 12.12
C GLU A 9 3.67 -7.89 12.21
N LEU A 10 4.00 -7.17 13.28
CA LEU A 10 3.64 -5.76 13.41
C LEU A 10 4.22 -4.92 12.27
N LEU A 11 5.48 -5.17 11.89
CA LEU A 11 6.10 -4.48 10.76
C LEU A 11 5.38 -4.80 9.44
N LYS A 12 4.99 -6.06 9.24
CA LYS A 12 4.22 -6.48 8.06
C LYS A 12 2.88 -5.77 7.99
N GLU A 13 2.12 -5.72 9.08
CA GLU A 13 0.85 -5.01 9.14
C GLU A 13 1.01 -3.52 8.81
N VAL A 14 1.98 -2.85 9.44
CA VAL A 14 2.28 -1.44 9.17
C VAL A 14 2.69 -1.21 7.71
N VAL A 15 3.46 -2.12 7.11
CA VAL A 15 3.82 -2.04 5.68
C VAL A 15 2.60 -2.20 4.78
N GLU A 16 1.73 -3.18 5.06
CA GLU A 16 0.51 -3.43 4.29
C GLU A 16 -0.46 -2.24 4.37
N GLU A 17 -0.64 -1.65 5.56
CA GLU A 17 -1.44 -0.45 5.75
C GLU A 17 -0.89 0.75 4.98
N ASN A 18 0.43 0.96 5.05
CA ASN A 18 1.09 2.06 4.35
C ASN A 18 1.00 1.90 2.82
N GLN A 19 1.14 0.67 2.33
CA GLN A 19 0.98 0.37 0.91
C GLN A 19 -0.45 0.61 0.45
N THR A 20 -1.44 0.22 1.24
CA THR A 20 -2.87 0.49 0.97
C THR A 20 -3.18 1.98 0.93
N ARG A 21 -2.64 2.77 1.88
CA ARG A 21 -2.79 4.24 1.89
C ARG A 21 -2.22 4.89 0.63
N LYS A 22 -1.03 4.44 0.21
CA LYS A 22 -0.37 4.92 -1.01
C LYS A 22 -1.14 4.59 -2.27
N ILE A 23 -1.73 3.39 -2.36
CA ILE A 23 -2.60 3.01 -3.47
C ILE A 23 -3.82 3.94 -3.51
N LEU A 24 -4.47 4.20 -2.37
CA LEU A 24 -5.62 5.10 -2.31
C LEU A 24 -5.28 6.53 -2.76
N GLU A 25 -4.11 7.04 -2.40
CA GLU A 25 -3.62 8.35 -2.87
C GLU A 25 -3.44 8.36 -4.39
N ILE A 26 -2.80 7.32 -4.95
CA ILE A 26 -2.63 7.17 -6.40
C ILE A 26 -4.00 7.16 -7.11
N LEU A 27 -4.99 6.43 -6.57
CA LEU A 27 -6.33 6.40 -7.14
C LEU A 27 -6.98 7.78 -7.12
N LYS A 28 -6.85 8.54 -6.02
CA LYS A 28 -7.42 9.89 -5.89
C LYS A 28 -6.79 10.90 -6.86
N GLU A 29 -5.50 10.75 -7.15
CA GLU A 29 -4.75 11.65 -8.03
C GLU A 29 -4.81 11.26 -9.51
N SER A 30 -5.35 10.09 -9.84
CA SER A 30 -5.41 9.60 -11.22
C SER A 30 -6.68 10.09 -11.92
N LYS A 31 -6.54 10.54 -13.17
CA LYS A 31 -7.66 11.09 -13.94
C LYS A 31 -8.58 10.00 -14.47
N ASN A 32 -8.06 8.79 -14.65
CA ASN A 32 -8.79 7.64 -15.14
C ASN A 32 -8.16 6.33 -14.64
N LEU A 33 -8.87 5.22 -14.87
CA LEU A 33 -8.46 3.88 -14.45
C LEU A 33 -7.13 3.45 -15.06
N GLU A 34 -6.87 3.79 -16.32
CA GLU A 34 -5.63 3.38 -17.02
C GLU A 34 -4.39 4.06 -16.42
N GLU A 35 -4.50 5.36 -16.09
CA GLU A 35 -3.44 6.11 -15.40
C GLU A 35 -3.17 5.51 -14.00
N ALA A 36 -4.23 5.17 -13.27
CA ALA A 36 -4.13 4.55 -11.96
C ALA A 36 -3.41 3.20 -12.01
N ILE A 37 -3.77 2.34 -12.96
CA ILE A 37 -3.15 1.03 -13.16
C ILE A 37 -1.65 1.20 -13.46
N LYS A 38 -1.29 2.07 -14.41
CA LYS A 38 0.13 2.33 -14.76
C LYS A 38 0.96 2.81 -13.57
N LYS A 39 0.41 3.69 -12.73
CA LYS A 39 1.08 4.19 -11.52
C LYS A 39 1.27 3.09 -10.47
N ILE A 40 0.28 2.20 -10.30
CA ILE A 40 0.38 1.06 -9.37
C ILE A 40 1.36 0.00 -9.89
N GLU A 41 1.35 -0.32 -11.18
CA GLU A 41 2.32 -1.23 -11.80
C GLU A 41 3.76 -0.71 -11.66
N ALA A 42 3.97 0.59 -11.85
CA ALA A 42 5.26 1.22 -11.60
C ALA A 42 5.70 1.17 -10.12
N LEU A 43 4.74 1.12 -9.19
CA LEU A 43 5.03 0.95 -7.76
C LEU A 43 5.45 -0.49 -7.42
N LEU A 44 4.93 -1.49 -8.13
CA LEU A 44 5.27 -2.91 -7.94
C LEU A 44 6.63 -3.29 -8.52
N ASN A 45 7.07 -2.61 -9.58
CA ASN A 45 8.36 -2.86 -10.26
C ASN A 45 9.55 -2.13 -9.61
N LYS A 46 9.38 -1.62 -8.39
CA LYS A 46 10.37 -0.81 -7.67
C LYS A 46 10.86 -1.55 -6.44
#